data_AF-A0A066XKR2-F1
#
_entry.id   AF-A0A066XKR2-F1
#
_cell.length_a   1.000
_cell.length_b   1.000
_cell.length_c   1.000
_cell.angle_alpha   90.00
_cell.angle_beta   90.00
_cell.angle_gamma   90.00
#
_symmetry.space_group_name_H-M   'P 1'
#
loop_
_entity.id
_entity.type
_entity.pdbx_description
1 polymer ?
#
loop_
_entity_poly.entity_id
_entity_poly.type
_entity_poly.pdbx_seq_one_letter_code
_entity_poly.pdbx_strand_id
1 'polypeptide(L)'
;MAFFGILVSMIPGAFWAVIVAAVIFALYPVAIKVQHRRQDSHRNGIEVIYDPPNASFEIVAVHGLGAHPKHTWEGKPAGLDHEKLHLLRNLLPCDFPTARILSFAYNSDWLVDAPEKTAEQVGEGLLNGLVVHRGKEKPRLPIIFIGHSFGGIVIKQVRPLRCVMLSSI
;
A
#
# COMPACT_ATOMS: atom_id res chain seq x y z
N MET A 1 31.68 14.40 -38.83
CA MET A 1 30.20 14.46 -38.76
C MET A 1 29.47 13.54 -39.77
N ALA A 2 30.15 12.85 -40.70
CA ALA A 2 29.48 11.96 -41.68
C ALA A 2 29.44 10.47 -41.29
N PHE A 3 30.23 10.03 -40.29
CA PHE A 3 30.33 8.60 -39.93
C PHE A 3 29.19 8.07 -39.05
N PHE A 4 28.47 8.95 -38.33
CA PHE A 4 27.34 8.52 -37.48
C PHE A 4 26.06 8.26 -38.28
N GLY A 5 25.93 8.87 -39.47
CA GLY A 5 24.76 8.71 -40.33
C GLY A 5 24.74 7.41 -41.15
N ILE A 6 25.91 6.83 -41.44
CA ILE A 6 26.04 5.63 -42.29
C ILE A 6 25.81 4.34 -41.47
N LEU A 7 26.16 4.35 -40.18
CA LEU A 7 25.93 3.19 -39.30
C LEU A 7 24.43 2.96 -39.01
N VAL A 8 23.63 4.04 -39.02
CA VAL A 8 22.18 3.98 -38.77
C VAL A 8 21.40 3.50 -40.01
N SER A 9 21.91 3.73 -41.23
CA SER A 9 21.22 3.34 -42.47
C SER A 9 21.38 1.86 -42.85
N MET A 10 22.28 1.13 -42.18
CA MET A 10 22.57 -0.28 -42.46
C MET A 10 21.82 -1.27 -41.55
N ILE A 11 21.01 -0.75 -40.63
CA ILE A 11 20.18 -1.56 -39.74
C ILE A 11 18.86 -1.85 -40.45
N PRO A 12 18.52 -3.13 -40.73
CA PRO A 12 17.26 -3.47 -41.40
C PRO A 12 16.08 -2.85 -40.65
N GLY A 13 15.09 -2.29 -41.36
CA GLY A 13 13.91 -1.68 -40.72
C GLY A 13 13.18 -2.61 -39.75
N ALA A 14 13.31 -3.93 -39.94
CA ALA A 14 12.84 -4.96 -39.01
C ALA A 14 13.49 -4.89 -37.62
N PHE A 15 14.76 -4.50 -37.50
CA PHE A 15 15.45 -4.39 -36.22
C PHE A 15 14.94 -3.20 -35.40
N TRP A 16 14.70 -2.05 -36.04
CA TRP A 16 14.04 -0.92 -35.39
C TRP A 16 12.60 -1.28 -34.97
N ALA A 17 11.87 -2.03 -35.79
CA ALA A 17 10.54 -2.52 -35.44
C ALA A 17 10.57 -3.46 -34.22
N VAL A 18 11.56 -4.35 -34.12
CA VAL A 18 11.74 -5.25 -32.97
C VAL A 18 12.10 -4.47 -31.70
N ILE A 19 12.98 -3.46 -31.79
CA ILE A 19 13.30 -2.60 -30.64
C ILE A 19 12.07 -1.84 -30.16
N VAL A 20 11.31 -1.22 -31.08
CA VAL A 20 10.09 -0.48 -30.73
C VAL A 20 9.04 -1.43 -30.11
N ALA A 21 8.85 -2.62 -30.67
CA ALA A 21 7.93 -3.61 -30.12
C ALA A 21 8.37 -4.08 -28.72
N ALA A 22 9.68 -4.31 -28.51
CA ALA A 22 10.22 -4.68 -27.21
C ALA A 22 10.05 -3.57 -26.16
N VAL A 23 10.24 -2.30 -26.55
CA VAL A 23 10.02 -1.14 -25.67
C VAL A 23 8.53 -1.01 -25.33
N ILE A 24 7.63 -1.12 -26.31
CA ILE A 24 6.18 -1.09 -26.06
C ILE A 24 5.79 -2.25 -25.15
N PHE A 25 6.25 -3.47 -25.43
CA PHE A 25 5.94 -4.65 -24.60
C PHE A 25 6.47 -4.52 -23.17
N ALA A 26 7.63 -3.90 -22.97
CA ALA A 26 8.19 -3.62 -21.64
C ALA A 26 7.44 -2.50 -20.90
N LEU A 27 7.02 -1.44 -21.60
CA LEU A 27 6.32 -0.30 -21.00
C LEU A 27 4.81 -0.53 -20.84
N TYR A 28 4.21 -1.39 -21.65
CA TYR A 28 2.79 -1.71 -21.63
C TYR A 28 2.28 -2.22 -20.26
N PRO A 29 2.93 -3.19 -19.58
CA PRO A 29 2.51 -3.62 -18.25
C PRO A 29 2.67 -2.50 -17.21
N VAL A 30 3.68 -1.64 -17.36
CA VAL A 30 3.85 -0.46 -16.49
C VAL A 30 2.71 0.54 -16.72
N ALA A 31 2.36 0.82 -17.98
CA ALA A 31 1.27 1.71 -18.35
C ALA A 31 -0.10 1.20 -17.87
N ILE A 32 -0.38 -0.11 -18.01
CA ILE A 32 -1.59 -0.73 -17.46
C ILE A 32 -1.64 -0.62 -15.93
N LYS A 33 -0.51 -0.90 -15.25
CA LYS A 33 -0.45 -0.79 -13.78
C LYS A 33 -0.68 0.64 -13.31
N VAL A 34 -0.12 1.63 -14.02
CA VAL A 34 -0.36 3.06 -13.78
C VAL A 34 -1.82 3.44 -14.04
N GLN A 35 -2.42 2.96 -15.13
CA GLN A 35 -3.80 3.28 -15.49
C GLN A 35 -4.82 2.70 -14.51
N HIS A 36 -4.64 1.44 -14.09
CA HIS A 36 -5.49 0.84 -13.05
C HIS A 36 -5.41 1.63 -11.74
N ARG A 37 -4.22 2.11 -11.35
CA ARG A 37 -4.05 2.92 -10.13
C ARG A 37 -4.78 4.27 -10.19
N ARG A 38 -4.86 4.89 -11.37
CA ARG A 38 -5.64 6.12 -11.58
C ARG A 38 -7.15 5.94 -11.41
N GLN A 39 -7.66 4.71 -11.59
CA GLN A 39 -9.10 4.45 -11.58
C GLN A 39 -9.62 4.09 -10.17
N ASP A 40 -8.75 3.62 -9.28
CA ASP A 40 -9.11 3.25 -7.91
C ASP A 40 -8.91 4.43 -6.94
N SER A 41 -9.85 5.38 -7.01
CA SER A 41 -9.97 6.45 -6.01
C SER A 41 -10.34 5.85 -4.65
N HIS A 42 -9.36 5.73 -3.77
CA HIS A 42 -9.58 5.37 -2.37
C HIS A 42 -9.42 6.61 -1.49
N ARG A 43 -10.20 6.67 -0.40
CA ARG A 43 -10.10 7.77 0.55
C ARG A 43 -8.85 7.57 1.41
N ASN A 44 -8.00 8.59 1.47
CA ASN A 44 -6.88 8.60 2.42
C ASN A 44 -7.41 8.77 3.84
N GLY A 45 -6.74 8.16 4.81
CA GLY A 45 -7.06 8.23 6.24
C GLY A 45 -7.33 6.87 6.87
N ILE A 46 -7.94 6.90 8.06
CA ILE A 46 -8.29 5.70 8.83
C ILE A 46 -9.64 5.17 8.34
N GLU A 47 -9.66 3.93 7.89
CA GLU A 47 -10.85 3.13 7.62
C GLU A 47 -11.06 2.13 8.75
N VAL A 48 -12.29 2.04 9.27
CA VAL A 48 -12.68 1.03 10.24
C VAL A 48 -13.10 -0.23 9.48
N ILE A 49 -12.35 -1.30 9.67
CA ILE A 49 -12.63 -2.59 9.02
C ILE A 49 -13.54 -3.45 9.91
N TYR A 50 -13.29 -3.43 11.21
CA TYR A 50 -14.07 -4.16 12.22
C TYR A 50 -14.03 -3.39 13.55
N ASP A 51 -15.18 -3.19 14.19
CA ASP A 51 -15.31 -2.45 15.47
C ASP A 51 -16.24 -3.21 16.42
N PRO A 52 -15.70 -4.06 17.32
CA PRO A 52 -16.50 -4.72 18.33
C PRO A 52 -16.87 -3.72 19.45
N PRO A 53 -18.05 -3.87 20.08
CA PRO A 53 -18.54 -2.91 21.10
C PRO A 53 -17.63 -2.81 22.33
N ASN A 54 -16.92 -3.89 22.68
CA ASN A 54 -16.01 -3.97 23.82
C ASN A 54 -14.57 -4.21 23.35
N ALA A 55 -14.07 -3.39 22.43
CA ALA A 55 -12.70 -3.49 21.94
C ALA A 55 -11.69 -3.32 23.10
N SER A 56 -10.75 -4.26 23.21
CA SER A 56 -9.71 -4.28 24.25
C SER A 56 -8.35 -3.80 23.76
N PHE A 57 -8.12 -3.86 22.43
CA PHE A 57 -6.95 -3.33 21.74
C PHE A 57 -7.31 -2.99 20.28
N GLU A 58 -6.41 -2.30 19.59
CA GLU A 58 -6.55 -1.93 18.18
C GLU A 58 -5.45 -2.57 17.34
N ILE A 59 -5.80 -3.09 16.18
CA ILE A 59 -4.85 -3.51 15.13
C ILE A 59 -4.93 -2.48 14.01
N VAL A 60 -3.82 -1.82 13.70
CA VAL A 60 -3.74 -0.79 12.66
C VAL A 60 -2.84 -1.28 11.53
N ALA A 61 -3.45 -1.53 10.38
CA ALA A 61 -2.77 -2.01 9.19
C ALA A 61 -2.33 -0.85 8.29
N VAL A 62 -1.07 -0.86 7.85
CA VAL A 62 -0.44 0.19 7.03
C VAL A 62 0.13 -0.45 5.77
N HIS A 63 -0.43 -0.10 4.60
CA HIS A 63 0.02 -0.65 3.32
C HIS A 63 1.36 -0.03 2.87
N GLY A 64 1.98 -0.65 1.86
CA GLY A 64 3.27 -0.23 1.33
C GLY A 64 3.19 0.70 0.12
N LEU A 65 4.36 1.10 -0.38
CA LEU A 65 4.50 1.94 -1.57
C LEU A 65 3.98 1.22 -2.82
N GLY A 66 3.16 1.91 -3.60
CA GLY A 66 2.53 1.39 -4.81
C GLY A 66 1.50 0.28 -4.58
N ALA A 67 1.13 0.03 -3.33
CA ALA A 67 0.19 -1.01 -2.95
C ALA A 67 -1.21 -0.41 -2.72
N HIS A 68 -2.25 -1.12 -3.15
CA HIS A 68 -3.62 -0.68 -2.96
C HIS A 68 -4.10 -1.08 -1.54
N PRO A 69 -4.68 -0.16 -0.74
CA PRO A 69 -5.01 -0.44 0.68
C PRO A 69 -5.95 -1.63 0.88
N LYS A 70 -6.87 -1.88 -0.07
CA LYS A 70 -7.75 -3.07 -0.05
C LYS A 70 -7.01 -4.35 -0.46
N HIS A 71 -6.42 -4.38 -1.65
CA HIS A 71 -5.82 -5.59 -2.20
C HIS A 71 -4.52 -6.03 -1.52
N THR A 72 -3.84 -5.14 -0.80
CA THR A 72 -2.62 -5.47 -0.04
C THR A 72 -2.85 -6.63 0.95
N TRP A 73 -4.08 -6.77 1.45
CA TRP A 73 -4.42 -7.75 2.48
C TRP A 73 -5.19 -8.95 1.93
N GLU A 74 -5.35 -9.05 0.61
CA GLU A 74 -5.96 -10.20 -0.05
C GLU A 74 -4.90 -11.26 -0.33
N GLY A 75 -5.15 -12.49 0.12
CA GLY A 75 -4.33 -13.66 -0.16
C GLY A 75 -5.17 -14.77 -0.79
N LYS A 76 -4.52 -15.64 -1.58
CA LYS A 76 -5.11 -16.92 -1.97
C LYS A 76 -4.57 -17.99 -1.02
N PRO A 77 -5.40 -18.60 -0.17
CA PRO A 77 -4.95 -19.73 0.64
C PRO A 77 -4.48 -20.86 -0.28
N ALA A 78 -3.37 -21.51 0.09
CA ALA A 78 -2.82 -22.60 -0.69
C ALA A 78 -3.86 -23.73 -0.81
N GLY A 79 -4.19 -24.15 -2.03
CA GLY A 79 -5.13 -25.24 -2.30
C GLY A 79 -6.59 -24.84 -2.46
N LEU A 80 -6.94 -23.55 -2.46
CA LEU A 80 -8.28 -23.06 -2.78
C LEU A 80 -8.22 -22.10 -3.98
N ASP A 81 -8.67 -22.57 -5.15
CA ASP A 81 -8.53 -21.84 -6.42
C ASP A 81 -9.54 -20.70 -6.61
N HIS A 82 -10.58 -20.62 -5.77
CA HIS A 82 -11.79 -19.85 -6.10
C HIS A 82 -12.15 -18.69 -5.17
N GLU A 83 -11.52 -18.53 -4.01
CA GLU A 83 -11.85 -17.41 -3.11
C GLU A 83 -10.61 -16.67 -2.60
N LYS A 84 -10.58 -15.35 -2.85
CA LYS A 84 -9.59 -14.47 -2.23
C LYS A 84 -10.00 -14.21 -0.79
N LEU A 85 -9.12 -14.54 0.14
CA LEU A 85 -9.32 -14.30 1.56
C LEU A 85 -8.71 -12.96 1.96
N HIS A 86 -9.44 -12.12 2.69
CA HIS A 86 -8.95 -10.82 3.14
C HIS A 86 -8.53 -10.89 4.61
N LEU A 87 -7.23 -10.78 4.88
CA LEU A 87 -6.65 -10.92 6.22
C LEU A 87 -7.37 -10.06 7.26
N LEU A 88 -7.56 -8.76 6.98
CA LEU A 88 -8.16 -7.84 7.96
C LEU A 88 -9.66 -8.04 8.20
N ARG A 89 -10.39 -8.63 7.23
CA ARG A 89 -11.86 -8.72 7.26
C ARG A 89 -12.35 -10.10 7.63
N ASN A 90 -11.61 -11.14 7.24
CA ASN A 90 -12.03 -12.52 7.39
C ASN A 90 -11.25 -13.24 8.48
N LEU A 91 -9.93 -13.01 8.61
CA LEU A 91 -9.10 -13.77 9.53
C LEU A 91 -8.96 -13.08 10.89
N LEU A 92 -8.53 -11.82 10.89
CA LEU A 92 -8.26 -11.10 12.14
C LEU A 92 -9.49 -10.97 13.07
N PRO A 93 -10.73 -10.73 12.59
CA PRO A 93 -11.91 -10.74 13.47
C PRO A 93 -12.19 -12.11 14.10
N CYS A 94 -11.83 -13.21 13.42
CA CYS A 94 -12.02 -14.57 13.93
C CYS A 94 -11.00 -14.90 15.03
N ASP A 95 -9.72 -14.57 14.80
CA ASP A 95 -8.64 -14.84 15.75
C ASP A 95 -8.66 -13.87 16.94
N PHE A 96 -9.06 -12.62 16.69
CA PHE A 96 -9.06 -11.54 17.68
C PHE A 96 -10.42 -10.81 17.73
N PRO A 97 -11.48 -11.46 18.26
CA PRO A 97 -12.84 -10.90 18.25
C PRO A 97 -13.00 -9.65 19.13
N THR A 98 -12.06 -9.39 20.04
CA THR A 98 -12.03 -8.20 20.89
C THR A 98 -11.11 -7.10 20.36
N ALA A 99 -10.53 -7.27 19.16
CA ALA A 99 -9.72 -6.26 18.51
C ALA A 99 -10.57 -5.36 17.62
N ARG A 100 -10.37 -4.05 17.70
CA ARG A 100 -10.80 -3.15 16.62
C ARG A 100 -9.75 -3.17 15.52
N ILE A 101 -10.18 -3.35 14.28
CA ILE A 101 -9.29 -3.44 13.12
C ILE A 101 -9.45 -2.20 12.27
N LEU A 102 -8.34 -1.50 12.07
CA LEU A 102 -8.24 -0.27 11.31
C LEU A 102 -7.27 -0.46 10.15
N SER A 103 -7.56 0.17 9.02
CA SER A 103 -6.65 0.29 7.88
C SER A 103 -6.30 1.76 7.68
N PHE A 104 -5.01 2.09 7.57
CA PHE A 104 -4.57 3.43 7.19
C PHE A 104 -4.19 3.46 5.72
N ALA A 105 -4.92 4.28 4.97
CA ALA A 105 -4.66 4.51 3.56
C ALA A 105 -4.00 5.87 3.32
N TYR A 106 -2.99 5.88 2.46
CA TYR A 106 -2.33 7.11 2.00
C TYR A 106 -1.99 6.98 0.51
N ASN A 107 -1.84 8.11 -0.17
CA ASN A 107 -1.35 8.07 -1.55
C ASN A 107 0.05 7.43 -1.56
N SER A 108 0.13 6.23 -2.12
CA SER A 108 1.35 5.43 -2.22
C SER A 108 1.91 5.39 -3.64
N ASP A 109 1.41 6.24 -4.54
CA ASP A 109 1.97 6.35 -5.89
C ASP A 109 3.45 6.73 -5.85
N TRP A 110 4.23 6.17 -6.77
CA TRP A 110 5.69 6.35 -6.78
C TRP A 110 6.25 6.67 -8.16
N LEU A 111 5.43 6.52 -9.20
CA LEU A 111 5.86 6.64 -10.60
C LEU A 111 5.18 7.81 -11.30
N VAL A 112 3.84 7.86 -11.26
CA VAL A 112 3.03 8.93 -11.84
C VAL A 112 2.23 9.54 -10.70
N ASP A 113 2.19 10.87 -10.61
CA ASP A 113 1.53 11.60 -9.52
C ASP A 113 2.07 11.22 -8.13
N ALA A 114 3.37 10.87 -8.07
CA ALA A 114 4.07 10.52 -6.85
C ALA A 114 3.98 11.71 -5.87
N PRO A 115 3.40 11.52 -4.67
CA PRO A 115 3.33 12.58 -3.70
C PRO A 115 4.74 12.91 -3.21
N GLU A 116 5.07 14.19 -3.16
CA GLU A 116 6.26 14.71 -2.48
C GLU A 116 6.08 14.62 -0.96
N LYS A 117 5.88 13.40 -0.45
CA LYS A 117 5.73 13.12 0.98
C LYS A 117 6.84 12.21 1.47
N THR A 118 7.58 12.67 2.48
CA THR A 118 8.53 11.84 3.19
C THR A 118 7.81 10.77 4.01
N ALA A 119 8.49 9.67 4.35
CA ALA A 119 7.95 8.67 5.27
C ALA A 119 7.49 9.30 6.61
N GLU A 120 8.19 10.35 7.06
CA GLU A 120 7.85 11.10 8.26
C GLU A 120 6.50 11.80 8.14
N GLN A 121 6.27 12.53 7.05
CA GLN A 121 4.99 13.21 6.79
C GLN A 121 3.83 12.21 6.67
N VAL A 122 4.07 11.03 6.11
CA VAL A 122 3.07 9.95 6.09
C VAL A 122 2.81 9.41 7.50
N GLY A 123 3.86 9.22 8.32
CA GLY A 123 3.74 8.81 9.71
C GLY A 123 2.99 9.83 10.58
N GLU A 124 3.20 11.12 10.36
CA GLU A 124 2.42 12.20 10.99
C GLU A 124 0.95 12.16 10.55
N GLY A 125 0.69 11.89 9.27
CA GLY A 125 -0.65 11.66 8.75
C GLY A 125 -1.36 10.49 9.42
N LEU A 126 -0.65 9.37 9.66
CA LEU A 126 -1.14 8.22 10.40
C LEU A 126 -1.49 8.60 11.84
N LEU A 127 -0.59 9.29 12.55
CA LEU A 127 -0.83 9.72 13.92
C LEU A 127 -2.04 10.67 14.01
N ASN A 128 -2.10 11.68 13.13
CA ASN A 128 -3.22 12.61 13.08
C ASN A 128 -4.54 11.91 12.76
N GLY A 129 -4.52 10.95 11.82
CA GLY A 129 -5.68 10.13 11.49
C GLY A 129 -6.20 9.35 12.70
N LEU A 130 -5.30 8.74 13.49
CA LEU A 130 -5.67 8.04 14.72
C LEU A 130 -6.23 8.99 15.80
N VAL A 131 -5.64 10.18 15.96
CA VAL A 131 -6.13 11.20 16.90
C VAL A 131 -7.55 11.64 16.52
N VAL A 132 -7.77 11.96 15.25
CA VAL A 132 -9.09 12.36 14.73
C VAL A 132 -10.11 11.22 14.87
N HIS A 133 -9.73 9.98 14.53
CA HIS A 133 -10.60 8.82 14.62
C HIS A 133 -11.10 8.56 16.05
N ARG A 134 -10.21 8.70 17.04
CA ARG A 134 -10.54 8.47 18.45
C ARG A 134 -11.37 9.60 19.05
N GLY A 135 -11.15 10.83 18.58
CA GLY A 135 -11.81 12.01 19.13
C GLY A 135 -11.54 12.15 20.64
N LYS A 136 -12.50 12.74 21.36
CA LYS A 136 -12.44 12.90 22.83
C LYS A 136 -13.12 11.77 23.60
N GLU A 137 -13.95 10.97 22.93
CA GLU A 137 -14.88 10.05 23.59
C GLU A 137 -14.41 8.59 23.58
N LYS A 138 -13.59 8.18 22.59
CA LYS A 138 -13.11 6.80 22.53
C LYS A 138 -11.94 6.59 23.50
N PRO A 139 -11.92 5.47 24.26
CA PRO A 139 -10.80 5.13 25.13
C PRO A 139 -9.52 4.92 24.31
N ARG A 140 -8.38 5.29 24.89
CA ARG A 140 -7.07 4.96 24.31
C ARG A 140 -6.75 3.51 24.58
N LEU A 141 -6.96 2.68 23.56
CA LEU A 141 -6.64 1.26 23.60
C LEU A 141 -5.17 1.02 23.21
N PRO A 142 -4.53 -0.06 23.71
CA PRO A 142 -3.24 -0.52 23.20
C PRO A 142 -3.32 -0.75 21.69
N ILE A 143 -2.27 -0.39 20.95
CA ILE A 143 -2.22 -0.55 19.49
C ILE A 143 -1.18 -1.61 19.13
N ILE A 144 -1.53 -2.44 18.15
CA ILE A 144 -0.62 -3.30 17.41
C ILE A 144 -0.61 -2.81 15.96
N PHE A 145 0.57 -2.52 15.43
CA PHE A 145 0.70 -2.13 14.02
C PHE A 145 1.07 -3.31 13.15
N ILE A 146 0.48 -3.39 11.96
CA ILE A 146 0.87 -4.33 10.90
C ILE A 146 1.29 -3.52 9.68
N GLY A 147 2.59 -3.53 9.37
CA GLY A 147 3.14 -2.83 8.22
C GLY A 147 3.48 -3.78 7.09
N HIS A 148 2.96 -3.53 5.88
CA HIS A 148 3.44 -4.21 4.69
C HIS A 148 4.55 -3.40 4.01
N SER A 149 5.75 -3.97 3.87
CA SER A 149 6.88 -3.34 3.17
C SER A 149 7.15 -1.91 3.68
N PHE A 150 7.06 -0.87 2.83
CA PHE A 150 7.22 0.54 3.21
C PHE A 150 6.28 1.00 4.34
N GLY A 151 5.12 0.34 4.52
CA GLY A 151 4.24 0.61 5.66
C GLY A 151 4.93 0.42 7.00
N GLY A 152 5.86 -0.52 7.12
CA GLY A 152 6.70 -0.69 8.31
C GLY A 152 7.62 0.52 8.59
N ILE A 153 8.12 1.16 7.53
CA ILE A 153 8.92 2.39 7.65
C ILE A 153 8.03 3.56 8.08
N VAL A 154 6.84 3.70 7.51
CA VAL A 154 5.84 4.69 7.94
C VAL A 154 5.54 4.55 9.44
N ILE A 155 5.29 3.32 9.91
CA ILE A 155 5.02 3.06 11.32
C ILE A 155 6.21 3.47 12.19
N LYS A 156 7.46 3.22 11.76
CA LYS A 156 8.65 3.67 12.51
C LYS A 156 8.71 5.19 12.69
N GLN A 157 8.15 5.96 11.75
CA GLN A 157 8.10 7.41 11.85
C GLN A 157 6.98 7.93 12.77
N VAL A 158 6.09 7.04 13.24
CA VAL A 158 5.10 7.39 14.26
C VAL A 158 5.85 7.64 15.57
N ARG A 159 6.18 8.90 15.82
CA ARG A 159 6.86 9.33 17.04
C ARG A 159 6.03 8.90 18.26
N PRO A 160 6.66 8.35 19.30
CA PRO A 160 5.94 7.66 20.35
C PRO A 160 5.14 8.63 21.22
N LEU A 161 3.82 8.55 21.13
CA LEU A 161 2.98 8.49 22.32
C LEU A 161 2.82 7.00 22.67
N ARG A 162 3.84 6.39 23.28
CA ARG A 162 3.87 5.01 23.82
C ARG A 162 3.18 3.93 22.95
N CYS A 163 3.92 3.25 22.07
CA CYS A 163 3.45 2.01 21.45
C CYS A 163 4.58 0.97 21.37
N VAL A 164 4.29 -0.27 21.77
CA VAL A 164 5.20 -1.41 21.61
C VAL A 164 5.12 -1.86 20.16
N MET A 165 6.25 -1.87 19.45
CA MET A 165 6.36 -2.36 18.08
C MET A 165 6.81 -3.81 18.09
N LEU A 166 5.99 -4.72 17.58
CA LEU A 166 6.43 -6.06 17.20
C LEU A 166 6.77 -6.02 15.72
N SER A 167 8.07 -6.00 15.39
CA SER A 167 8.55 -6.21 14.02
C SER A 167 9.17 -7.60 13.93
N SER A 168 8.56 -8.50 13.17
CA SER A 168 9.23 -9.73 12.71
C SER A 168 9.87 -9.45 11.35
N ILE A 169 11.17 -9.76 11.24
CA ILE A 169 11.96 -9.77 10.00
C ILE A 169 11.52 -10.98 9.16
#